data_AF-A0A930UTL5-F1
#
_entry.id   AF-A0A930UTL5-F1
#
_cell.length_a   1.000
_cell.length_b   1.000
_cell.length_c   1.000
_cell.angle_alpha   90.00
_cell.angle_beta   90.00
_cell.angle_gamma   90.00
#
_symmetry.space_group_name_H-M   'P 1'
#
loop_
_entity.id
_entity.type
_entity.pdbx_description
1 polymer ?
#
loop_
_entity_poly.entity_id
_entity_poly.type
_entity_poly.pdbx_seq_one_letter_code
_entity_poly.pdbx_strand_id
1 'polypeptide(L)'
;MASPDVPSRYACAHVAALRAAAALLAAQARPHASKRRQKNAWVLLAEVAPELAEWAAFFAGGARKRAAAEAGSTRAVSEREADDLVRDADRFLAVVEQRLGLIAHAPVAGTYLAVEHPGAAHRAG
;
A
#
# COMPACT_ATOMS: atom_id res chain seq x y z
N MET A 1 -2.38 -9.61 13.43
CA MET A 1 -3.69 -9.01 13.77
C MET A 1 -3.82 -7.74 12.95
N ALA A 2 -4.57 -7.74 11.86
CA ALA A 2 -4.79 -6.53 11.06
C ALA A 2 -5.45 -5.47 11.95
N SER A 3 -4.90 -4.25 11.98
CA SER A 3 -5.47 -3.18 12.79
C SER A 3 -6.89 -2.89 12.29
N PRO A 4 -7.94 -2.98 13.13
CA PRO A 4 -9.33 -2.95 12.69
C PRO A 4 -9.78 -1.57 12.18
N ASP A 5 -9.00 -0.53 12.48
CA ASP A 5 -9.30 0.86 12.19
C ASP A 5 -8.83 1.28 10.78
N VAL A 6 -9.76 1.85 10.00
CA VAL A 6 -9.59 2.30 8.60
C VAL A 6 -8.31 3.15 8.38
N PRO A 7 -8.01 4.16 9.22
CA PRO A 7 -6.82 4.98 9.04
C PRO A 7 -5.51 4.18 9.16
N SER A 8 -5.44 3.22 10.10
CA SER A 8 -4.27 2.36 10.27
C SER A 8 -4.08 1.39 9.11
N ARG A 9 -5.17 0.83 8.55
CA ARG A 9 -5.10 -0.01 7.34
C ARG A 9 -4.46 0.78 6.18
N TYR A 10 -4.95 1.99 5.92
CA TYR A 10 -4.41 2.86 4.86
C TYR A 10 -2.94 3.24 5.12
N ALA A 11 -2.60 3.63 6.35
CA ALA A 11 -1.23 3.98 6.71
C ALA A 11 -0.27 2.78 6.53
N CYS A 12 -0.66 1.60 7.02
CA CYS A 12 0.12 0.38 6.92
C CYS A 12 0.34 -0.05 5.46
N ALA A 13 -0.71 -0.05 4.62
CA ALA A 13 -0.60 -0.35 3.19
C ALA A 13 0.41 0.57 2.50
N HIS A 14 0.36 1.87 2.83
CA HIS A 14 1.30 2.82 2.27
C HIS A 14 2.76 2.60 2.75
N VAL A 15 2.96 2.20 4.01
CA VAL A 15 4.31 1.82 4.50
C VAL A 15 4.80 0.58 3.75
N ALA A 16 3.94 -0.41 3.54
CA ALA A 16 4.30 -1.64 2.83
C ALA A 16 4.78 -1.33 1.41
N ALA A 17 4.04 -0.48 0.68
CA ALA A 17 4.44 -0.02 -0.65
C ALA A 17 5.79 0.73 -0.63
N LEU A 18 6.02 1.62 0.36
CA LEU A 18 7.31 2.30 0.52
C LEU A 18 8.47 1.33 0.74
N ARG A 19 8.27 0.28 1.55
CA ARG A 19 9.29 -0.74 1.82
C ARG A 19 9.59 -1.57 0.58
N ALA A 20 8.57 -1.95 -0.19
CA ALA A 20 8.76 -2.65 -1.46
C ALA A 20 9.56 -1.81 -2.47
N ALA A 21 9.22 -0.52 -2.62
CA ALA A 21 9.98 0.40 -3.46
C ALA A 21 11.44 0.54 -2.99
N ALA A 22 11.67 0.65 -1.68
CA ALA A 22 13.01 0.71 -1.11
C ALA A 22 13.82 -0.57 -1.36
N ALA A 23 13.19 -1.75 -1.28
CA ALA A 23 13.83 -3.03 -1.59
C ALA A 23 14.26 -3.11 -3.05
N LEU A 24 13.39 -2.69 -3.99
CA LEU A 24 13.74 -2.62 -5.41
C LEU A 24 14.90 -1.65 -5.65
N LEU A 25 14.84 -0.46 -5.06
CA LEU A 25 15.89 0.54 -5.16
C LEU A 25 17.23 0.01 -4.61
N ALA A 26 17.20 -0.70 -3.48
CA ALA A 26 18.39 -1.31 -2.89
C ALA A 26 18.97 -2.43 -3.77
N ALA A 27 18.12 -3.26 -4.36
CA ALA A 27 18.56 -4.32 -5.29
C ALA A 27 19.16 -3.75 -6.60
N GLN A 28 18.64 -2.61 -7.07
CA GLN A 28 19.13 -1.92 -8.26
C GLN A 28 20.29 -0.95 -7.98
N ALA A 29 20.54 -0.63 -6.71
CA ALA A 29 21.63 0.26 -6.30
C ALA A 29 22.97 -0.40 -6.63
N ARG A 30 23.49 -0.09 -7.82
CA ARG A 30 24.91 -0.29 -8.10
C ARG A 30 25.70 0.52 -7.06
N PRO A 31 26.80 0.00 -6.51
CA PRO A 31 27.64 0.71 -5.54
C PRO A 31 28.39 1.84 -6.24
N HIS A 32 27.68 2.88 -6.65
CA HIS A 32 28.25 4.15 -7.02
C HIS A 32 27.95 5.10 -5.87
N ALA A 33 28.93 5.23 -4.97
CA ALA A 33 28.95 6.19 -3.89
C ALA A 33 28.86 7.62 -4.47
N SER A 34 27.64 8.10 -4.69
CA SER A 34 27.40 9.52 -4.84
C SER A 34 26.32 9.87 -3.83
N LYS A 35 26.61 10.86 -2.98
CA LYS A 35 25.66 11.49 -2.06
C LYS A 35 24.50 12.06 -2.87
N ARG A 36 23.55 11.21 -3.28
CA ARG A 36 22.37 11.65 -4.01
C ARG A 36 21.50 12.43 -3.02
N ARG A 37 21.26 13.69 -3.37
CA ARG A 37 20.27 14.61 -2.78
C ARG A 37 19.02 13.83 -2.39
N GLN A 38 18.38 14.19 -1.26
CA GLN A 38 17.12 13.59 -0.78
C GLN A 38 16.00 13.75 -1.82
N LYS A 39 16.03 12.94 -2.87
CA LYS A 39 14.90 12.72 -3.77
C LYS A 39 13.97 11.76 -3.04
N ASN A 40 12.66 12.00 -3.09
CA ASN A 40 11.72 11.09 -2.47
C ASN A 40 11.83 9.70 -3.14
N ALA A 41 11.53 8.63 -2.40
CA ALA A 41 11.68 7.27 -2.91
C ALA A 41 10.92 7.04 -4.22
N TRP A 42 9.77 7.70 -4.40
CA TRP A 42 8.92 7.61 -5.60
C TRP A 42 9.56 8.24 -6.85
N VAL A 43 10.24 9.37 -6.72
CA VAL A 43 11.00 10.02 -7.81
C VAL A 43 12.18 9.14 -8.21
N LEU A 44 12.90 8.58 -7.24
CA LEU A 44 13.96 7.64 -7.54
C LEU A 44 13.43 6.38 -8.23
N LEU A 45 12.29 5.85 -7.79
CA LEU A 45 11.64 4.70 -8.40
C LEU A 45 11.33 4.95 -9.87
N ALA A 46 10.71 6.08 -10.20
CA ALA A 46 10.40 6.45 -11.58
C ALA A 46 11.66 6.67 -12.45
N GLU A 47 12.78 7.09 -11.86
CA GLU A 47 14.07 7.23 -12.56
C GLU A 47 14.73 5.88 -12.87
N VAL A 48 14.65 4.90 -11.96
CA VAL A 48 15.32 3.59 -12.12
C VAL A 48 14.45 2.53 -12.80
N ALA A 49 13.13 2.67 -12.66
CA ALA A 49 12.11 1.76 -13.16
C ALA A 49 10.95 2.60 -13.73
N PRO A 50 11.11 3.20 -14.92
CA PRO A 50 10.11 4.07 -15.52
C PRO A 50 8.77 3.37 -15.79
N GLU A 51 8.77 2.05 -15.98
CA GLU A 51 7.55 1.24 -16.03
C GLU A 51 6.76 1.23 -14.72
N LEU A 52 7.38 1.60 -13.59
CA LEU A 52 6.73 1.78 -12.29
C LEU A 52 6.41 3.25 -12.00
N ALA A 53 6.59 4.16 -12.96
CA ALA A 53 6.32 5.58 -12.76
C ALA A 53 4.85 5.87 -12.45
N GLU A 54 3.93 5.09 -13.01
CA GLU A 54 2.49 5.19 -12.71
C GLU A 54 2.22 4.87 -11.24
N TRP A 55 2.79 3.76 -10.74
CA TRP A 55 2.73 3.40 -9.33
C TRP A 55 3.36 4.48 -8.44
N ALA A 56 4.51 5.02 -8.83
CA ALA A 56 5.17 6.09 -8.09
C ALA A 56 4.31 7.35 -7.99
N ALA A 57 3.64 7.76 -9.08
CA ALA A 57 2.76 8.91 -9.11
C ALA A 57 1.50 8.68 -8.23
N PHE A 58 0.90 7.49 -8.34
CA PHE A 58 -0.26 7.09 -7.54
C PHE A 58 0.04 7.18 -6.04
N PHE A 59 1.11 6.53 -5.56
CA PHE A 59 1.46 6.57 -4.14
C PHE A 59 1.93 7.97 -3.70
N ALA A 60 2.66 8.72 -4.53
CA ALA A 60 3.02 10.10 -4.19
C ALA A 60 1.79 11.00 -3.96
N GLY A 61 0.72 10.82 -4.75
CA GLY A 61 -0.55 11.51 -4.58
C GLY A 61 -1.27 11.15 -3.26
N GLY A 62 -1.14 9.90 -2.81
CA GLY A 62 -1.75 9.39 -1.57
C GLY A 62 -1.03 9.79 -0.26
N ALA A 63 0.17 10.36 -0.33
CA ALA A 63 1.01 10.64 0.84
C ALA A 63 0.41 11.68 1.81
N ARG A 64 -0.33 12.67 1.29
CA ARG A 64 -1.00 13.69 2.14
C ARG A 64 -2.18 13.09 2.92
N LYS A 65 -2.96 12.21 2.28
CA LYS A 65 -4.05 11.48 2.93
C LYS A 65 -3.52 10.55 4.02
N ARG A 66 -2.37 9.91 3.78
CA ARG A 66 -1.66 9.10 4.79
C ARG A 66 -1.28 9.95 6.01
N ALA A 67 -0.64 11.10 5.80
CA ALA A 67 -0.26 11.97 6.90
C ALA A 67 -1.47 12.43 7.74
N ALA A 68 -2.61 12.71 7.09
CA ALA A 68 -3.86 13.03 7.77
C ALA A 68 -4.46 11.82 8.52
N ALA A 69 -4.38 10.62 7.94
CA ALA A 69 -4.82 9.38 8.56
C ALA A 69 -3.98 9.03 9.81
N GLU A 70 -2.65 9.17 9.74
CA GLU A 70 -1.73 8.97 10.87
C GLU A 70 -1.93 10.01 11.97
N ALA A 71 -2.34 11.23 11.62
CA ALA A 71 -2.74 12.26 12.58
C ALA A 71 -4.09 11.99 13.27
N GLY A 72 -4.71 10.83 13.03
CA GLY A 72 -5.95 10.40 13.70
C GLY A 72 -7.22 10.94 13.07
N SER A 73 -7.17 11.51 11.86
CA SER A 73 -8.37 11.98 11.18
C SER A 73 -9.17 10.81 10.60
N THR A 74 -10.20 10.38 11.33
CA THR A 74 -11.09 9.26 10.95
C THR A 74 -11.93 9.53 9.70
N ARG A 75 -12.06 10.78 9.26
CA ARG A 75 -12.75 11.17 8.02
C ARG A 75 -11.82 11.35 6.81
N ALA A 76 -10.51 11.26 6.99
CA ALA A 76 -9.56 11.51 5.90
C ALA A 76 -9.53 10.39 4.86
N VAL A 77 -9.97 9.18 5.23
CA VAL A 77 -9.95 7.98 4.39
C VAL A 77 -11.20 7.15 4.68
N SER A 78 -11.92 6.77 3.63
CA SER A 78 -13.05 5.84 3.71
C SER A 78 -12.59 4.38 3.78
N GLU A 79 -13.45 3.49 4.25
CA GLU A 79 -13.15 2.05 4.30
C GLU A 79 -12.79 1.50 2.91
N ARG A 80 -13.55 1.87 1.88
CA ARG A 80 -13.26 1.49 0.49
C ARG A 80 -11.89 1.98 0.02
N GLU A 81 -11.52 3.22 0.32
CA GLU A 81 -10.19 3.75 -0.04
C GLU A 81 -9.06 3.01 0.68
N ALA A 82 -9.25 2.63 1.95
CA ALA A 82 -8.27 1.84 2.68
C ALA A 82 -8.11 0.45 2.06
N ASP A 83 -9.21 -0.18 1.68
CA ASP A 83 -9.20 -1.53 1.11
C ASP A 83 -8.67 -1.56 -0.32
N ASP A 84 -9.00 -0.56 -1.13
CA ASP A 84 -8.43 -0.38 -2.46
C ASP A 84 -6.92 -0.13 -2.35
N LEU A 85 -6.47 0.71 -1.40
CA LEU A 85 -5.04 0.92 -1.18
C LEU A 85 -4.32 -0.36 -0.73
N VAL A 86 -4.96 -1.20 0.09
CA VAL A 86 -4.41 -2.50 0.51
C VAL A 86 -4.22 -3.41 -0.71
N ARG A 87 -5.24 -3.52 -1.59
CA ARG A 87 -5.15 -4.31 -2.84
C ARG A 87 -4.07 -3.75 -3.79
N ASP A 88 -3.97 -2.43 -3.89
CA ASP A 88 -2.99 -1.77 -4.75
C ASP A 88 -1.55 -1.94 -4.23
N ALA A 89 -1.34 -1.88 -2.91
CA ALA A 89 -0.04 -2.13 -2.30
C ALA A 89 0.43 -3.57 -2.49
N ASP A 90 -0.48 -4.52 -2.39
CA ASP A 90 -0.29 -5.95 -2.63
C ASP A 90 0.05 -6.21 -4.11
N ARG A 91 -0.73 -5.66 -5.04
CA ARG A 91 -0.41 -5.71 -6.48
C ARG A 91 0.95 -5.09 -6.79
N PHE A 92 1.29 -3.96 -6.19
CA PHE A 92 2.58 -3.32 -6.38
C PHE A 92 3.74 -4.21 -5.88
N LEU A 93 3.59 -4.83 -4.70
CA LEU A 93 4.59 -5.75 -4.17
C LEU A 93 4.79 -6.96 -5.10
N ALA A 94 3.73 -7.50 -5.70
CA ALA A 94 3.84 -8.63 -6.64
C ALA A 94 4.64 -8.25 -7.89
N VAL A 95 4.44 -7.02 -8.39
CA VAL A 95 5.24 -6.48 -9.51
C VAL A 95 6.71 -6.32 -9.11
N VAL A 96 6.98 -5.81 -7.89
CA VAL A 96 8.35 -5.70 -7.37
C VAL A 96 9.02 -7.06 -7.24
N GLU A 97 8.33 -8.07 -6.72
CA GLU A 97 8.85 -9.44 -6.58
C GLU A 97 9.20 -10.06 -7.93
N GLN A 98 8.31 -9.93 -8.93
CA GLN A 98 8.59 -10.38 -10.29
C GLN A 98 9.84 -9.72 -10.88
N ARG A 99 10.04 -8.42 -10.62
CA ARG A 99 11.23 -7.67 -11.07
C ARG A 99 12.51 -8.13 -10.37
N LEU A 100 12.40 -8.57 -9.12
CA LEU A 100 13.51 -9.15 -8.36
C LEU A 100 13.76 -10.63 -8.68
N GLY A 101 12.98 -11.23 -9.57
CA GLY A 101 13.05 -12.66 -9.88
C GLY A 101 12.53 -13.56 -8.75
N LEU A 102 11.74 -12.99 -7.83
CA LEU A 102 11.09 -13.71 -6.73
C LEU A 102 9.71 -14.23 -7.17
N ILE A 103 9.23 -15.26 -6.48
CA ILE A 103 7.86 -15.73 -6.65
C ILE A 103 6.93 -14.66 -6.06
N ALA A 104 5.95 -14.22 -6.86
CA ALA A 104 4.94 -13.27 -6.41
C ALA A 104 4.13 -13.86 -5.24
N HIS A 105 3.91 -13.07 -4.20
CA HIS A 105 3.05 -13.45 -3.09
C HIS A 105 1.59 -13.61 -3.54
N ALA A 106 0.86 -14.48 -2.83
CA ALA A 106 -0.57 -14.62 -3.04
C ALA A 106 -1.24 -13.30 -2.61
N PRO A 107 -2.12 -12.74 -3.46
CA PRO A 107 -2.71 -11.46 -3.14
C PRO A 107 -3.58 -11.57 -1.90
N VAL A 108 -3.68 -10.48 -1.14
CA VAL A 108 -4.60 -10.40 0.01
C VAL A 108 -6.04 -10.58 -0.49
N ALA A 109 -6.51 -11.83 -0.47
CA ALA A 109 -7.89 -12.17 -0.72
C ALA A 109 -8.70 -11.51 0.39
N GLY A 110 -9.32 -10.37 0.05
CA GLY A 110 -10.03 -9.54 1.01
C GLY A 110 -10.99 -10.42 1.81
N THR A 111 -10.73 -10.55 3.11
CA THR A 111 -11.59 -11.26 4.05
C THR A 111 -12.85 -10.43 4.29
N TYR A 112 -13.67 -10.28 3.26
CA TYR A 112 -15.09 -9.93 3.36
C TYR A 112 -15.92 -11.19 3.12
N LEU A 113 -15.43 -12.34 3.61
CA LEU A 113 -16.36 -13.42 3.90
C LEU A 113 -17.30 -12.85 4.95
N ALA A 114 -18.48 -12.47 4.45
CA ALA A 114 -19.67 -12.16 5.16
C ALA A 114 -19.61 -12.77 6.56
N VAL A 115 -19.48 -11.91 7.56
CA VAL A 115 -20.18 -12.17 8.80
C VAL A 115 -21.65 -12.16 8.39
N GLU A 116 -22.12 -13.31 7.95
CA GLU A 116 -23.54 -13.60 7.87
C GLU A 116 -24.06 -13.30 9.27
N HIS A 117 -24.79 -12.20 9.43
CA HIS A 117 -25.56 -11.95 10.63
C HIS A 117 -26.60 -13.06 10.75
N PRO A 118 -26.44 -14.04 11.65
CA PRO A 118 -27.48 -15.02 11.87
C PRO A 118 -28.44 -14.40 12.90
N GLY A 119 -29.61 -13.99 12.43
CA GLY A 119 -30.82 -13.93 13.25
C GLY A 119 -31.12 -12.61 13.95
N ALA A 120 -32.19 -11.95 13.50
CA ALA A 120 -33.41 -11.83 14.31
C ALA A 120 -34.59 -11.36 13.44
N ALA A 121 -35.11 -12.26 12.61
CA ALA A 121 -36.56 -12.29 12.43
C ALA A 121 -37.11 -12.98 13.69
N HIS A 122 -37.88 -12.26 14.51
CA HIS A 122 -39.17 -12.69 15.10
C HIS A 122 -39.56 -11.90 16.37
N ARG A 123 -40.56 -11.03 16.22
CA ARG A 123 -41.78 -10.88 17.04
C ARG A 123 -42.50 -9.62 16.52
N ALA A 124 -43.65 -9.67 15.85
CA ALA A 124 -44.96 -10.23 16.23
C ALA A 124 -45.55 -9.55 17.48
N GLY A 125 -46.69 -8.89 17.30
CA GLY A 125 -47.61 -8.46 18.35
C GLY A 125 -47.69 -6.96 18.54
#